data_AF-A0A660A7T6-F1
#
_entry.id   AF-A0A660A7T6-F1
#
_cell.length_a   1.000
_cell.length_b   1.000
_cell.length_c   1.000
_cell.angle_alpha   90.00
_cell.angle_beta   90.00
_cell.angle_gamma   90.00
#
_symmetry.space_group_name_H-M   'P 1'
#
loop_
_entity.id
_entity.type
_entity.pdbx_description
1 polymer ?
#
loop_
_entity_poly.entity_id
_entity_poly.type
_entity_poly.pdbx_seq_one_letter_code
_entity_poly.pdbx_strand_id
1 'polypeptide(L)'
;VFQYRFAEEDRALAGHPLGNLIIAGISEMQGSTYNAMQLLTKFFHTTGKIYPSCDTPLTLHAVFTDGSEVAGESHLAEHQGMIERVYVTNTYNDQKPAASRKVVQTILESDMVVLGPGSLFTSILPNLVIEEIGQALLETKAEVAYVC
;
A
#
# COMPACT_ATOMS: atom_id res chain seq x y z
N VAL A 1 3.05 -6.13 -21.29
CA VAL A 1 4.33 -5.45 -20.98
C VAL A 1 4.64 -5.47 -19.48
N PHE A 2 3.76 -4.95 -18.60
CA PHE A 2 4.07 -4.82 -17.17
C PHE A 2 4.32 -6.13 -16.41
N GLN A 3 3.59 -7.20 -16.79
CA GLN A 3 3.77 -8.54 -16.23
C GLN A 3 4.91 -9.34 -16.88
N TYR A 4 5.61 -8.78 -17.88
CA TYR A 4 6.77 -9.45 -18.45
C TYR A 4 7.82 -9.63 -17.35
N ARG A 5 8.34 -10.86 -17.23
CA ARG A 5 9.48 -11.19 -16.39
C ARG A 5 10.65 -11.52 -17.30
N PHE A 6 11.82 -10.99 -16.98
CA PHE A 6 13.06 -11.35 -17.66
C PHE A 6 13.32 -12.85 -17.49
N ALA A 7 13.83 -13.47 -18.55
CA ALA A 7 14.12 -14.89 -18.57
C ALA A 7 15.26 -15.22 -17.59
N GLU A 8 15.34 -16.46 -17.15
CA GLU A 8 16.42 -16.94 -16.27
C GLU A 8 17.84 -16.69 -16.87
N GLU A 9 17.90 -16.60 -18.20
CA GLU A 9 19.12 -16.35 -18.98
C GLU A 9 19.61 -14.89 -18.88
N ASP A 10 18.74 -13.96 -18.45
CA ASP A 10 18.98 -12.51 -18.42
C ASP A 10 19.84 -12.05 -17.21
N ARG A 11 20.59 -12.98 -16.61
CA ARG A 11 21.57 -12.73 -15.54
C ARG A 11 21.00 -11.91 -14.39
N ALA A 12 21.49 -10.67 -14.22
CA ALA A 12 21.13 -9.79 -13.11
C ALA A 12 19.67 -9.33 -13.14
N LEU A 13 18.98 -9.48 -14.28
CA LEU A 13 17.58 -9.13 -14.41
C LEU A 13 16.67 -10.35 -14.29
N ALA A 14 17.21 -11.57 -14.28
CA ALA A 14 16.46 -12.81 -14.27
C ALA A 14 15.35 -12.82 -13.19
N GLY A 15 14.13 -13.17 -13.61
CA GLY A 15 12.97 -13.28 -12.73
C GLY A 15 12.32 -11.94 -12.32
N HIS A 16 12.97 -10.80 -12.54
CA HIS A 16 12.41 -9.49 -12.18
C HIS A 16 11.25 -9.13 -13.13
N PRO A 17 10.10 -8.66 -12.60
CA PRO A 17 9.06 -8.05 -13.42
C PRO A 17 9.55 -6.71 -13.98
N LEU A 18 9.42 -6.52 -15.30
CA LEU A 18 9.72 -5.24 -15.95
C LEU A 18 8.93 -4.08 -15.33
N GLY A 19 7.68 -4.33 -14.94
CA GLY A 19 6.85 -3.32 -14.28
C GLY A 19 7.45 -2.80 -12.97
N ASN A 20 8.01 -3.69 -12.15
CA ASN A 20 8.64 -3.31 -10.89
C ASN A 20 9.88 -2.45 -11.13
N LEU A 21 10.67 -2.75 -12.16
CA LEU A 21 11.83 -1.95 -12.53
C LEU A 21 11.44 -0.54 -13.02
N ILE A 22 10.36 -0.44 -13.79
CA ILE A 22 9.82 0.87 -14.23
C ILE A 22 9.38 1.70 -13.02
N ILE A 23 8.66 1.09 -12.07
CA ILE A 23 8.21 1.77 -10.84
C ILE A 23 9.41 2.19 -9.99
N ALA A 24 10.39 1.30 -9.79
CA ALA A 24 11.57 1.56 -8.99
C ALA A 24 12.41 2.70 -9.59
N GLY A 25 12.69 2.65 -10.90
CA GLY A 25 13.47 3.69 -11.58
C GLY A 25 12.78 5.06 -11.56
N ILE A 26 11.46 5.12 -11.78
CA ILE A 26 10.71 6.37 -11.69
C ILE A 26 10.69 6.90 -10.25
N SER A 27 10.53 6.01 -9.26
CA SER A 27 10.57 6.40 -7.84
C SER A 27 11.92 7.00 -7.44
N GLU A 28 13.02 6.37 -7.86
CA GLU A 28 14.38 6.85 -7.62
C GLU A 28 14.63 8.21 -8.29
N MET A 29 14.23 8.38 -9.55
CA MET A 29 14.38 9.64 -10.29
C MET A 29 13.62 10.81 -9.66
N GLN A 30 12.48 10.55 -9.02
CA GLN A 30 11.62 11.59 -8.44
C GLN A 30 11.94 11.90 -6.97
N GLY A 31 12.65 11.02 -6.26
CA GLY A 31 12.93 11.16 -4.83
C GLY A 31 11.69 11.19 -3.94
N SER A 32 10.51 10.87 -4.49
CA SER A 32 9.21 10.93 -3.81
C SER A 32 8.23 9.96 -4.46
N THR A 33 7.66 9.06 -3.66
CA THR A 33 6.62 8.11 -4.08
C THR A 33 5.40 8.82 -4.67
N TYR A 34 5.01 9.96 -4.11
CA TYR A 34 3.89 10.76 -4.61
C TYR A 34 4.12 11.25 -6.06
N ASN A 35 5.27 11.88 -6.31
CA ASN A 35 5.63 12.38 -7.64
C ASN A 35 5.78 11.22 -8.65
N ALA A 36 6.34 10.10 -8.19
CA ALA A 36 6.45 8.88 -8.98
C ALA A 36 5.06 8.37 -9.40
N MET A 37 4.09 8.31 -8.47
CA MET A 37 2.72 7.89 -8.78
C MET A 37 2.01 8.81 -9.76
N GLN A 38 2.19 10.13 -9.67
CA GLN A 38 1.65 11.07 -10.66
C GLN A 38 2.22 10.81 -12.06
N LEU A 39 3.53 10.58 -12.15
CA LEU A 39 4.18 10.29 -13.42
C LEU A 39 3.75 8.93 -13.99
N LEU A 40 3.68 7.89 -13.15
CA LEU A 40 3.22 6.56 -13.53
C LEU A 40 1.77 6.62 -14.04
N THR A 41 0.87 7.30 -13.32
CA THR A 41 -0.53 7.52 -13.73
C THR A 41 -0.62 8.15 -15.12
N LYS A 42 0.20 9.18 -15.39
CA LYS A 42 0.28 9.83 -16.71
C LYS A 42 0.86 8.91 -17.78
N PHE A 43 1.92 8.17 -17.46
CA PHE A 43 2.57 7.24 -18.39
C PHE A 43 1.63 6.11 -18.82
N PHE A 44 0.84 5.57 -17.87
CA PHE A 44 -0.12 4.50 -18.13
C PHE A 44 -1.47 4.99 -18.68
N HIS A 45 -1.66 6.29 -18.86
CA HIS A 45 -2.92 6.87 -19.34
C HIS A 45 -4.14 6.37 -18.54
N THR A 46 -3.98 6.24 -17.21
CA THR A 46 -5.05 5.68 -16.37
C THR A 46 -6.24 6.62 -16.32
N THR A 47 -7.44 6.03 -16.31
CA THR A 47 -8.68 6.75 -16.02
C THR A 47 -8.97 6.69 -14.52
N GLY A 48 -9.32 7.82 -13.92
CA GLY A 48 -9.54 7.93 -12.48
C GLY A 48 -8.34 8.51 -11.73
N LYS A 49 -8.29 8.30 -10.42
CA LYS A 49 -7.21 8.82 -9.55
C LYS A 49 -6.67 7.69 -8.70
N ILE A 50 -5.35 7.57 -8.65
CA ILE A 50 -4.65 6.62 -7.78
C ILE A 50 -3.92 7.43 -6.72
N TYR A 51 -4.19 7.15 -5.45
CA TYR A 51 -3.55 7.80 -4.33
C TYR A 51 -2.79 6.77 -3.49
N PRO A 52 -1.56 7.06 -3.05
CA PRO A 52 -0.98 6.29 -1.98
C PRO A 52 -1.76 6.53 -0.69
N SER A 53 -1.80 5.58 0.23
CA SER A 53 -2.46 5.77 1.53
C SER A 53 -1.71 6.76 2.41
N CYS A 54 -0.38 6.82 2.30
CA CYS A 54 0.50 7.77 2.99
C CYS A 54 1.51 8.39 2.01
N ASP A 55 1.94 9.64 2.23
CA ASP A 55 2.97 10.28 1.40
C ASP A 55 4.39 9.79 1.72
N THR A 56 4.59 9.19 2.90
CA THR A 56 5.85 8.60 3.34
C THR A 56 5.79 7.07 3.26
N PRO A 57 6.92 6.41 2.95
CA PRO A 57 6.98 4.95 3.00
C PRO A 57 6.65 4.40 4.39
N LEU A 58 5.90 3.31 4.40
CA LEU A 58 5.42 2.66 5.61
C LEU A 58 6.05 1.27 5.79
N THR A 59 6.26 0.91 7.05
CA THR A 59 6.60 -0.46 7.46
C THR A 59 5.37 -1.07 8.12
N LEU A 60 4.91 -2.22 7.60
CA LEU A 60 3.84 -3.01 8.21
C LEU A 60 4.42 -3.87 9.34
N HIS A 61 3.76 -3.86 10.49
CA HIS A 61 4.06 -4.71 11.64
C HIS A 61 2.87 -5.61 11.92
N ALA A 62 3.12 -6.86 12.30
CA ALA A 62 2.09 -7.71 12.89
C ALA A 62 2.54 -8.27 14.23
N VAL A 63 1.59 -8.30 15.15
CA VAL A 63 1.70 -8.96 16.44
C VAL A 63 0.90 -10.25 16.36
N PHE A 64 1.54 -11.35 16.74
CA PHE A 64 0.97 -12.69 16.72
C PHE A 64 0.39 -13.05 18.10
N THR A 65 -0.48 -14.04 18.13
CA THR A 65 -1.17 -14.47 19.37
C THR A 65 -0.24 -15.00 20.46
N ASP A 66 1.00 -15.35 20.12
CA ASP A 66 2.04 -15.76 21.08
C ASP A 66 2.85 -14.58 21.64
N GLY A 67 2.51 -13.35 21.23
CA GLY A 67 3.19 -12.11 21.62
C GLY A 67 4.42 -11.79 20.76
N SER A 68 4.78 -12.62 19.79
CA SER A 68 5.85 -12.30 18.84
C SER A 68 5.43 -11.19 17.88
N GLU A 69 6.42 -10.46 17.37
CA GLU A 69 6.21 -9.32 16.49
C GLU A 69 7.15 -9.37 15.29
N VAL A 70 6.60 -9.12 14.10
CA VAL A 70 7.33 -9.15 12.82
C VAL A 70 7.08 -7.87 12.05
N ALA A 71 8.17 -7.27 11.54
CA ALA A 71 8.15 -6.09 10.70
C ALA A 71 8.50 -6.43 9.24
N GLY A 72 7.76 -5.84 8.31
CA GLY A 72 7.94 -5.99 6.86
C GLY A 72 7.06 -7.10 6.26
N GLU A 73 6.35 -6.77 5.18
CA GLU A 73 5.38 -7.66 4.53
C GLU A 73 5.98 -8.99 4.04
N SER A 74 7.20 -8.98 3.50
CA SER A 74 7.86 -10.21 3.06
C SER A 74 8.13 -11.17 4.21
N HIS A 75 8.56 -10.67 5.37
CA HIS A 75 8.83 -11.51 6.55
C HIS A 75 7.53 -12.06 7.16
N LEU A 76 6.44 -11.29 7.07
CA LEU A 76 5.11 -11.70 7.52
C LEU A 76 4.60 -12.94 6.77
N ALA A 77 4.87 -13.03 5.46
CA ALA A 77 4.48 -14.18 4.65
C ALA A 77 5.24 -15.47 5.02
N GLU A 78 6.43 -15.34 5.62
CA GLU A 78 7.29 -16.47 6.01
C GLU A 78 7.09 -16.89 7.47
N HIS A 79 6.49 -16.04 8.30
CA HIS A 79 6.31 -16.29 9.73
C HIS A 79 5.09 -17.18 9.99
N GLN A 80 5.29 -18.23 10.80
CA GLN A 80 4.21 -19.13 11.20
C GLN A 80 3.52 -18.62 12.46
N GLY A 81 2.20 -18.61 12.46
CA GLY A 81 1.41 -18.23 13.62
C GLY A 81 0.09 -17.57 13.22
N MET A 82 -0.74 -17.29 14.21
CA MET A 82 -1.96 -16.51 14.01
C MET A 82 -1.68 -15.04 14.31
N ILE A 83 -1.96 -14.17 13.34
CA ILE A 83 -1.86 -12.73 13.54
C ILE A 83 -3.02 -12.28 14.45
N GLU A 84 -2.69 -11.60 15.54
CA GLU A 84 -3.66 -10.95 16.43
C GLU A 84 -4.04 -9.57 15.90
N ARG A 85 -3.04 -8.75 15.53
CA ARG A 85 -3.26 -7.39 15.01
C ARG A 85 -2.11 -6.93 14.12
N VAL A 86 -2.40 -5.93 13.28
CA VAL A 86 -1.39 -5.22 12.49
C VAL A 86 -1.41 -3.72 12.76
N TYR A 87 -0.30 -3.06 12.52
CA TYR A 87 -0.20 -1.61 12.52
C TYR A 87 0.92 -1.14 11.57
N VAL A 88 0.96 0.15 11.26
CA VAL A 88 1.97 0.73 10.36
C VAL A 88 2.76 1.82 11.07
N THR A 89 4.03 1.94 10.71
CA THR A 89 4.91 3.06 11.11
C THR A 89 5.56 3.68 9.89
N ASN A 90 6.01 4.92 9.99
CA ASN A 90 6.88 5.48 8.96
C ASN A 90 8.21 4.71 8.92
N THR A 91 8.73 4.44 7.73
CA THR A 91 9.96 3.65 7.56
C THR A 91 11.21 4.43 7.98
N TYR A 92 11.20 5.76 7.83
CA TYR A 92 12.40 6.60 7.99
C TYR A 92 12.38 7.53 9.20
N ASN A 93 11.29 7.58 9.97
CA ASN A 93 11.17 8.44 11.15
C ASN A 93 10.10 7.91 12.12
N ASP A 94 10.07 8.48 13.34
CA ASP A 94 9.11 8.13 14.40
C ASP A 94 7.82 8.97 14.37
N GLN A 95 7.57 9.73 13.29
CA GLN A 95 6.31 10.46 13.17
C GLN A 95 5.17 9.48 12.93
N LYS A 96 3.98 9.82 13.44
CA LYS A 96 2.77 9.04 13.15
C LYS A 96 2.48 9.07 11.64
N PRO A 97 2.14 7.93 11.02
CA PRO A 97 1.62 7.89 9.66
C PRO A 97 0.38 8.77 9.51
N ALA A 98 0.35 9.58 8.44
CA ALA A 98 -0.76 10.44 8.07
C ALA A 98 -1.27 10.07 6.67
N ALA A 99 -2.56 10.28 6.42
CA ALA A 99 -3.13 10.00 5.11
C ALA A 99 -2.53 10.93 4.06
N SER A 100 -2.30 10.41 2.85
CA SER A 100 -1.85 11.23 1.72
C SER A 100 -2.87 12.31 1.37
N ARG A 101 -2.37 13.39 0.77
CA ARG A 101 -3.20 14.49 0.27
C ARG A 101 -4.36 13.96 -0.59
N LYS A 102 -5.58 14.44 -0.28
CA LYS A 102 -6.86 14.11 -0.94
C LYS A 102 -7.46 12.75 -0.58
N VAL A 103 -6.78 11.86 0.15
CA VAL A 103 -7.34 10.54 0.50
C VAL A 103 -8.60 10.72 1.36
N VAL A 104 -8.49 11.43 2.48
CA VAL A 104 -9.60 11.70 3.41
C VAL A 104 -10.77 12.37 2.68
N GLN A 105 -10.51 13.44 1.94
CA GLN A 105 -11.55 14.15 1.17
C GLN A 105 -12.23 13.22 0.16
N THR A 106 -11.47 12.38 -0.55
CA THR A 106 -12.03 11.44 -1.54
C THR A 106 -12.95 10.42 -0.86
N ILE A 107 -12.59 9.91 0.33
CA ILE A 107 -13.42 8.98 1.11
C ILE A 107 -14.74 9.66 1.53
N LEU A 108 -14.68 10.90 2.01
CA LEU A 108 -15.84 11.66 2.48
C LEU A 108 -16.79 12.08 1.34
N GLU A 109 -16.26 12.30 0.13
CA GLU A 109 -17.02 12.71 -1.06
C GLU A 109 -17.52 11.53 -1.91
N SER A 110 -17.17 10.30 -1.55
CA SER A 110 -17.58 9.11 -2.31
C SER A 110 -19.04 8.74 -2.07
N ASP A 111 -19.71 8.20 -3.09
CA ASP A 111 -21.02 7.57 -2.92
C ASP A 111 -20.90 6.14 -2.33
N MET A 112 -19.77 5.47 -2.58
CA MET A 112 -19.46 4.13 -2.10
C MET A 112 -17.95 3.94 -1.90
N VAL A 113 -17.57 3.22 -0.85
CA VAL A 113 -16.21 2.74 -0.62
C VAL A 113 -16.20 1.22 -0.65
N VAL A 114 -15.36 0.65 -1.50
CA VAL A 114 -15.18 -0.80 -1.61
C VAL A 114 -13.87 -1.20 -0.95
N LEU A 115 -13.96 -2.09 0.04
CA LEU A 115 -12.81 -2.69 0.73
C LEU A 115 -12.55 -4.08 0.15
N GLY A 116 -11.40 -4.27 -0.49
CA GLY A 116 -11.01 -5.56 -1.08
C GLY A 116 -11.51 -5.80 -2.52
N PRO A 117 -11.40 -7.04 -3.02
CA PRO A 117 -10.86 -8.21 -2.33
C PRO A 117 -9.34 -8.11 -2.13
N GLY A 118 -8.80 -8.91 -1.21
CA GLY A 118 -7.37 -8.97 -0.95
C GLY A 118 -7.04 -9.57 0.40
N SER A 119 -5.75 -9.75 0.67
CA SER A 119 -5.29 -10.20 1.98
C SER A 119 -5.72 -9.20 3.05
N LEU A 120 -6.47 -9.66 4.05
CA LEU A 120 -6.98 -8.81 5.12
C LEU A 120 -5.83 -8.08 5.83
N PHE A 121 -4.78 -8.81 6.22
CA PHE A 121 -3.69 -8.29 7.04
C PHE A 121 -2.61 -7.54 6.25
N THR A 122 -2.38 -7.90 4.98
CA THR A 122 -1.28 -7.33 4.19
C THR A 122 -1.74 -6.43 3.05
N SER A 123 -3.04 -6.36 2.74
CA SER A 123 -3.56 -5.49 1.68
C SER A 123 -4.63 -4.52 2.16
N ILE A 124 -5.56 -4.96 3.01
CA ILE A 124 -6.71 -4.13 3.41
C ILE A 124 -6.39 -3.33 4.67
N LEU A 125 -6.12 -4.01 5.78
CA LEU A 125 -5.86 -3.38 7.08
C LEU A 125 -4.69 -2.37 7.09
N PRO A 126 -3.59 -2.54 6.33
CA PRO A 126 -2.51 -1.55 6.32
C PRO A 126 -2.96 -0.14 5.90
N ASN A 127 -4.04 -0.03 5.12
CA ASN A 127 -4.65 1.26 4.77
C ASN A 127 -5.56 1.77 5.89
N LEU A 128 -6.33 0.88 6.51
CA LEU A 128 -7.36 1.23 7.49
C LEU A 128 -6.80 1.59 8.87
N VAL A 129 -5.61 1.09 9.20
CA VAL A 129 -4.92 1.38 10.47
C VAL A 129 -4.22 2.74 10.48
N ILE A 130 -4.24 3.48 9.37
CA ILE A 130 -3.89 4.91 9.35
C ILE A 130 -5.07 5.68 9.93
N GLU A 131 -4.84 6.34 11.07
CA GLU A 131 -5.89 6.94 11.92
C GLU A 131 -6.85 7.84 11.13
N GLU A 132 -6.33 8.71 10.27
CA GLU A 132 -7.13 9.62 9.44
C GLU A 132 -8.01 8.89 8.41
N ILE A 133 -7.54 7.77 7.85
CA ILE A 133 -8.32 6.95 6.90
C ILE A 133 -9.42 6.20 7.63
N GLY A 134 -9.09 5.57 8.76
CA GLY A 134 -10.06 4.89 9.62
C GLY A 134 -11.16 5.84 10.07
N GLN A 135 -10.80 7.05 10.49
CA GLN A 135 -11.76 8.07 10.89
C GLN A 135 -12.64 8.54 9.73
N ALA A 136 -12.06 8.76 8.54
CA ALA A 136 -12.83 9.14 7.36
C ALA A 136 -13.89 8.10 6.97
N LEU A 137 -13.60 6.80 7.15
CA LEU A 137 -14.54 5.71 6.89
C LEU A 137 -15.66 5.63 7.94
N LEU A 138 -15.39 6.04 9.18
CA LEU A 138 -16.42 6.12 10.23
C LEU A 138 -17.33 7.33 10.04
N GLU A 139 -16.84 8.41 9.43
CA GLU A 139 -17.57 9.68 9.25
C GLU A 139 -18.28 9.81 7.89
N THR A 140 -17.84 9.06 6.88
CA THR A 140 -18.39 9.17 5.53
C THR A 140 -19.86 8.75 5.46
N LYS A 141 -20.60 9.36 4.52
CA LYS A 141 -21.98 8.96 4.18
C LYS A 141 -22.02 7.91 3.07
N ALA A 142 -20.86 7.53 2.54
CA ALA A 142 -20.73 6.51 1.50
C ALA A 142 -21.23 5.15 2.01
N GLU A 143 -21.78 4.33 1.12
CA GLU A 143 -21.98 2.91 1.40
C GLU A 143 -20.60 2.23 1.51
N VAL A 144 -20.31 1.55 2.62
CA VAL A 144 -19.03 0.84 2.79
C VAL A 144 -19.24 -0.66 2.58
N ALA A 145 -18.76 -1.17 1.45
CA ALA A 145 -18.90 -2.58 1.06
C ALA A 145 -17.57 -3.31 1.22
N TYR A 146 -17.56 -4.40 2.00
CA TYR A 146 -16.42 -5.31 2.10
C TYR A 146 -16.62 -6.53 1.20
N VAL A 147 -15.66 -6.76 0.28
CA VAL A 147 -15.65 -7.91 -0.61
C VAL A 147 -14.68 -8.95 -0.03
N CYS A 148 -15.25 -10.02 0.53
CA CYS A 148 -14.52 -11.12 1.17
C CYS A 148 -14.05 -12.17 0.17
#